data_AF-A0A1H1V6H9-F1
#
_entry.id   AF-A0A1H1V6H9-F1
#
_cell.length_a   1.000
_cell.length_b   1.000
_cell.length_c   1.000
_cell.angle_alpha   90.00
_cell.angle_beta   90.00
_cell.angle_gamma   90.00
#
_symmetry.space_group_name_H-M   'P 1'
#
loop_
_entity.id
_entity.type
_entity.pdbx_description
1 polymer ?
#
loop_
_entity_poly.entity_id
_entity_poly.type
_entity_poly.pdbx_seq_one_letter_code
_entity_poly.pdbx_strand_id
1 'polypeptide(L)'
;MPPSPALRDTARGAVRGEVMRQAWLLFARDGFEATTVEQIAAAAGMSRRTFFRYFAGKEELVLERLLESGEELAAALAARPDDEPAWPALRRAFDQLVEVQEAHAERSRPLQLMLRDEPSLRGVLTERHRRWLELLVPLVEQRLPARSGRRGPDARARALTSCALACLQEAQELWAEHDGARLGPLLDEAMDAVATP
;
A
#
# COMPACT_ATOMS: atom_id res chain seq x y z
N MET A 1 -13.94 37.45 5.18
CA MET A 1 -13.87 36.27 6.07
C MET A 1 -12.83 35.32 5.52
N PRO A 2 -11.84 34.86 6.30
CA PRO A 2 -10.95 33.80 5.83
C PRO A 2 -11.77 32.50 5.68
N PRO A 3 -11.42 31.61 4.72
CA PRO A 3 -12.19 30.38 4.49
C PRO A 3 -12.22 29.51 5.75
N SER A 4 -13.34 28.80 5.97
CA SER A 4 -13.51 27.90 7.11
C SER A 4 -12.48 26.76 7.07
N PRO A 5 -12.08 26.20 8.22
CA PRO A 5 -11.07 25.13 8.29
C PRO A 5 -11.39 23.96 7.35
N ALA A 6 -12.65 23.52 7.33
CA ALA A 6 -13.13 22.45 6.45
C ALA A 6 -12.94 22.76 4.95
N LEU A 7 -13.23 24.00 4.50
CA LEU A 7 -13.00 24.40 3.11
C LEU A 7 -11.52 24.42 2.74
N ARG A 8 -10.63 24.74 3.70
CA ARG A 8 -9.18 24.68 3.48
C ARG A 8 -8.68 23.26 3.38
N ASP A 9 -9.22 22.35 4.20
CA ASP A 9 -8.86 20.93 4.17
C ASP A 9 -9.33 20.26 2.87
N THR A 10 -10.55 20.56 2.42
CA THR A 10 -11.06 20.10 1.11
C THR A 10 -10.23 20.65 -0.05
N ALA A 11 -9.93 21.95 -0.05
CA ALA A 11 -9.10 22.55 -1.09
C ALA A 11 -7.67 21.97 -1.09
N ARG A 12 -7.11 21.71 0.10
CA ARG A 12 -5.81 21.06 0.27
C ARG A 12 -5.82 19.63 -0.26
N GLY A 13 -6.87 18.85 0.03
CA GLY A 13 -7.05 17.51 -0.51
C GLY A 13 -7.15 17.49 -2.04
N ALA A 14 -7.93 18.40 -2.62
CA ALA A 14 -8.07 18.52 -4.08
C ALA A 14 -6.73 18.84 -4.77
N VAL A 15 -5.94 19.76 -4.21
CA VAL A 15 -4.61 20.08 -4.74
C VAL A 15 -3.67 18.88 -4.65
N ARG A 16 -3.69 18.15 -3.52
CA ARG A 16 -2.87 16.94 -3.38
C ARG A 16 -3.25 15.87 -4.39
N GLY A 17 -4.55 15.61 -4.56
CA GLY A 17 -5.05 14.65 -5.54
C GLY A 17 -4.64 14.97 -6.97
N GLU A 18 -4.66 16.24 -7.36
CA GLU A 18 -4.18 16.65 -8.69
C GLU A 18 -2.68 16.43 -8.88
N VAL A 19 -1.86 16.77 -7.87
CA VAL A 19 -0.41 16.51 -7.92
C VAL A 19 -0.12 15.02 -8.03
N MET A 20 -0.79 14.19 -7.22
CA MET A 20 -0.68 12.74 -7.26
C MET A 20 -1.00 12.21 -8.66
N ARG A 21 -2.13 12.64 -9.24
CA ARG A 21 -2.56 12.23 -10.58
C ARG A 21 -1.52 12.56 -11.65
N GLN A 22 -0.97 13.77 -11.63
CA GLN A 22 0.06 14.19 -12.60
C GLN A 22 1.36 13.42 -12.42
N ALA A 23 1.78 13.18 -11.17
CA ALA A 23 2.97 12.39 -10.88
C ALA A 23 2.85 10.96 -11.41
N TRP A 24 1.72 10.28 -11.17
CA TRP A 24 1.48 8.94 -11.69
C TRP A 24 1.50 8.85 -13.22
N LEU A 25 0.97 9.86 -13.91
CA LEU A 25 1.06 9.94 -15.38
C LEU A 25 2.51 10.09 -15.85
N LEU A 26 3.32 10.91 -15.16
CA LEU A 26 4.73 11.10 -15.49
C LEU A 26 5.55 9.83 -15.18
N PHE A 27 5.34 9.20 -14.02
CA PHE A 27 6.00 7.94 -13.67
C PHE A 27 5.69 6.84 -14.70
N ALA A 28 4.44 6.75 -15.16
CA ALA A 28 4.06 5.77 -16.18
C ALA A 28 4.67 6.07 -17.56
N ARG A 29 4.87 7.34 -17.91
CA ARG A 29 5.40 7.75 -19.22
C ARG A 29 6.93 7.72 -19.28
N ASP A 30 7.58 8.29 -18.27
CA ASP A 30 9.02 8.58 -18.29
C ASP A 30 9.80 7.67 -17.33
N GLY A 31 9.13 6.93 -16.47
CA GLY A 31 9.73 6.20 -15.36
C GLY A 31 9.94 7.08 -14.13
N PHE A 32 10.05 6.43 -12.96
CA PHE A 32 10.18 7.14 -11.69
C PHE A 32 11.47 7.96 -11.60
N GLU A 33 12.62 7.39 -11.96
CA GLU A 33 13.91 8.07 -11.85
C GLU A 33 14.02 9.30 -12.74
N ALA A 34 13.56 9.19 -14.00
CA ALA A 34 13.61 10.30 -14.95
C ALA A 34 12.62 11.43 -14.61
N THR A 35 11.62 11.15 -13.77
CA THR A 35 10.64 12.14 -13.33
C THR A 35 11.18 13.00 -12.19
N THR A 36 11.13 14.32 -12.35
CA THR A 36 11.58 15.31 -11.35
C THR A 36 10.42 16.03 -10.67
N VAL A 37 10.66 16.57 -9.47
CA VAL A 37 9.70 17.41 -8.76
C VAL A 37 9.31 18.63 -9.59
N GLU A 38 10.23 19.20 -10.35
CA GLU A 38 9.99 20.32 -11.26
C GLU A 38 8.97 19.96 -12.35
N GLN A 39 9.12 18.78 -12.98
CA GLN A 39 8.18 18.31 -14.00
C GLN A 39 6.79 18.07 -13.41
N ILE A 40 6.72 17.43 -12.22
CA ILE A 40 5.45 17.19 -11.52
C ILE A 40 4.78 18.52 -11.17
N ALA A 41 5.52 19.46 -10.59
CA ALA A 41 5.00 20.77 -10.21
C ALA A 41 4.50 21.55 -11.44
N ALA A 42 5.26 21.55 -12.53
CA ALA A 42 4.86 22.18 -13.79
C ALA A 42 3.59 21.54 -14.37
N ALA A 43 3.50 20.21 -14.39
CA ALA A 43 2.32 19.49 -14.87
C ALA A 43 1.07 19.76 -14.01
N ALA A 44 1.25 20.00 -12.71
CA ALA A 44 0.18 20.39 -11.79
C ALA A 44 -0.07 21.91 -11.72
N GLY A 45 0.55 22.70 -12.62
CA GLY A 45 0.34 24.14 -12.71
C GLY A 45 0.84 24.94 -11.49
N MET A 46 1.88 24.45 -10.79
CA MET A 46 2.39 25.07 -9.59
C MET A 46 3.92 25.22 -9.58
N SER A 47 4.42 26.11 -8.71
CA SER A 47 5.86 26.28 -8.51
C SER A 47 6.45 25.14 -7.66
N ARG A 48 7.76 24.87 -7.83
CA ARG A 48 8.51 23.93 -6.97
C ARG A 48 8.38 24.27 -5.48
N ARG A 49 8.41 25.55 -5.12
CA ARG A 49 8.16 26.01 -3.74
C ARG A 49 6.77 25.62 -3.24
N THR A 50 5.76 25.65 -4.11
CA THR A 50 4.41 25.23 -3.76
C THR A 50 4.30 23.73 -3.59
N PHE A 51 4.94 22.95 -4.46
CA PHE A 51 5.04 21.50 -4.29
C PHE A 51 5.60 21.15 -2.90
N PHE A 52 6.73 21.74 -2.51
CA PHE A 52 7.36 21.45 -1.21
C PHE A 52 6.57 21.89 0.02
N ARG A 53 5.50 22.68 -0.17
CA ARG A 53 4.55 22.99 0.92
C ARG A 53 3.58 21.83 1.20
N TYR A 54 3.40 20.94 0.22
CA TYR A 54 2.52 19.78 0.31
C TYR A 54 3.30 18.48 0.48
N PHE A 55 4.45 18.33 -0.19
CA PHE A 55 5.21 17.08 -0.23
C PHE A 55 6.71 17.31 -0.06
N ALA A 56 7.40 16.47 0.68
CA ALA A 56 8.84 16.44 0.87
C ALA A 56 9.60 15.98 -0.38
N GLY A 57 8.97 15.20 -1.26
CA GLY A 57 9.60 14.65 -2.45
C GLY A 57 8.63 13.84 -3.32
N LYS A 58 9.13 13.30 -4.43
CA LYS A 58 8.33 12.43 -5.32
C LYS A 58 8.09 11.05 -4.69
N GLU A 59 8.97 10.64 -3.77
CA GLU A 59 8.92 9.43 -2.97
C GLU A 59 7.72 9.44 -2.02
N GLU A 60 7.38 10.60 -1.45
CA GLU A 60 6.21 10.74 -0.57
C GLU A 60 4.90 10.47 -1.32
N LEU A 61 4.84 10.85 -2.61
CA LEU A 61 3.67 10.57 -3.45
C LEU A 61 3.44 9.06 -3.60
N VAL A 62 4.53 8.30 -3.75
CA VAL A 62 4.47 6.83 -3.79
C VAL A 62 4.05 6.27 -2.43
N LEU A 63 4.62 6.79 -1.35
CA LEU A 63 4.26 6.38 0.01
C LEU A 63 2.76 6.60 0.27
N GLU A 64 2.22 7.78 -0.02
CA GLU A 64 0.81 8.10 0.20
C GLU A 64 -0.12 7.12 -0.50
N ARG A 65 0.13 6.81 -1.78
CA ARG A 65 -0.66 5.82 -2.51
C ARG A 65 -0.60 4.44 -1.85
N LEU A 66 0.58 4.04 -1.37
CA LEU A 66 0.75 2.75 -0.70
C LEU A 66 0.05 2.73 0.67
N LEU A 67 0.00 3.87 1.38
CA LEU A 67 -0.75 3.99 2.63
C LEU A 67 -2.26 3.93 2.40
N GLU A 68 -2.78 4.55 1.35
CA GLU A 68 -4.18 4.42 0.93
C GLU A 68 -4.57 2.95 0.71
N SER A 69 -3.73 2.17 0.00
CA SER A 69 -3.94 0.71 -0.14
C SER A 69 -3.95 -0.03 1.20
N GLY A 70 -3.16 0.43 2.17
CA GLY A 70 -3.14 -0.15 3.52
C GLY A 70 -4.42 0.12 4.30
N GLU A 71 -5.00 1.31 4.14
CA GLU A 71 -6.29 1.69 4.72
C GLU A 71 -7.44 0.88 4.09
N GLU A 72 -7.42 0.71 2.76
CA GLU A 72 -8.37 -0.15 2.03
C GLU A 72 -8.29 -1.60 2.53
N LEU A 73 -7.08 -2.14 2.68
CA LEU A 73 -6.85 -3.48 3.20
C LEU A 73 -7.33 -3.63 4.65
N ALA A 74 -7.06 -2.64 5.51
CA ALA A 74 -7.52 -2.66 6.89
C ALA A 74 -9.05 -2.59 6.98
N ALA A 75 -9.70 -1.78 6.13
CA ALA A 75 -11.15 -1.73 6.01
C ALA A 75 -11.73 -3.07 5.54
N ALA A 76 -11.11 -3.71 4.53
CA ALA A 76 -11.50 -5.01 4.03
C ALA A 76 -11.41 -6.09 5.13
N LEU A 77 -10.34 -6.09 5.93
CA LEU A 77 -10.19 -6.99 7.07
C LEU A 77 -11.21 -6.71 8.18
N ALA A 78 -11.44 -5.44 8.51
CA ALA A 78 -12.40 -5.05 9.54
C ALA A 78 -13.86 -5.39 9.19
N ALA A 79 -14.20 -5.43 7.89
CA ALA A 79 -15.52 -5.84 7.42
C ALA A 79 -15.78 -7.35 7.51
N ARG A 80 -14.76 -8.17 7.79
CA ARG A 80 -14.89 -9.62 7.91
C ARG A 80 -15.45 -10.03 9.27
N PRO A 81 -16.17 -11.17 9.37
CA PRO A 81 -16.58 -11.72 10.66
C PRO A 81 -15.40 -11.90 11.62
N ASP A 82 -15.65 -11.66 12.91
CA ASP A 82 -14.63 -11.75 13.97
C ASP A 82 -14.30 -13.19 14.36
N ASP A 83 -15.20 -14.14 14.07
CA ASP A 83 -15.03 -15.57 14.35
C ASP A 83 -14.24 -16.31 13.25
N GLU A 84 -13.90 -15.62 12.16
CA GLU A 84 -13.06 -16.17 11.12
C GLU A 84 -11.59 -16.27 11.59
N PRO A 85 -10.91 -17.41 11.35
CA PRO A 85 -9.50 -17.53 11.67
C PRO A 85 -8.66 -16.44 10.99
N ALA A 86 -7.71 -15.88 11.74
CA ALA A 86 -6.91 -14.73 11.32
C ALA A 86 -6.22 -14.89 9.96
N TRP A 87 -5.68 -16.07 9.65
CA TRP A 87 -4.92 -16.30 8.41
C TRP A 87 -5.80 -16.30 7.14
N PRO A 88 -6.89 -17.08 7.06
CA PRO A 88 -7.90 -16.92 6.02
C PRO A 88 -8.47 -15.49 5.90
N ALA A 89 -8.72 -14.83 7.03
CA ALA A 89 -9.24 -13.46 7.01
C ALA A 89 -8.25 -12.48 6.35
N LEU A 90 -6.95 -12.59 6.66
CA LEU A 90 -5.90 -11.82 5.99
C LEU A 90 -5.84 -12.11 4.50
N ARG A 91 -5.87 -13.38 4.09
CA ARG A 91 -5.87 -13.76 2.67
C ARG A 91 -6.99 -13.07 1.91
N ARG A 92 -8.21 -13.14 2.46
CA ARG A 92 -9.40 -12.55 1.83
C ARG A 92 -9.41 -11.03 1.85
N ALA A 93 -8.78 -10.41 2.85
CA ALA A 93 -8.63 -8.96 2.86
C ALA A 93 -7.79 -8.46 1.66
N PHE A 94 -6.93 -9.30 1.09
CA PHE A 94 -6.19 -8.98 -0.14
C PHE A 94 -7.03 -9.08 -1.43
N ASP A 95 -8.23 -9.65 -1.42
CA ASP A 95 -9.00 -9.93 -2.65
C ASP A 95 -9.21 -8.68 -3.51
N GLN A 96 -9.63 -7.56 -2.91
CA GLN A 96 -9.83 -6.30 -3.64
C GLN A 96 -8.53 -5.74 -4.22
N LEU A 97 -7.43 -5.81 -3.47
CA LEU A 97 -6.13 -5.34 -3.93
C LEU A 97 -5.60 -6.20 -5.09
N VAL A 98 -5.83 -7.51 -5.03
CA VAL A 98 -5.47 -8.45 -6.11
C VAL A 98 -6.30 -8.15 -7.36
N GLU A 99 -7.62 -8.03 -7.21
CA GLU A 99 -8.54 -7.76 -8.32
C GLU A 99 -8.18 -6.45 -9.05
N VAL A 100 -7.95 -5.37 -8.31
CA VAL A 100 -7.56 -4.07 -8.88
C VAL A 100 -6.23 -4.16 -9.63
N GLN A 101 -5.25 -4.88 -9.10
CA GLN A 101 -3.95 -5.03 -9.76
C GLN A 101 -4.03 -5.89 -11.02
N GLU A 102 -4.81 -6.96 -11.01
CA GLU A 102 -5.02 -7.80 -12.19
C GLU A 102 -5.82 -7.05 -13.27
N ALA A 103 -6.88 -6.34 -12.89
CA ALA A 103 -7.69 -5.53 -13.80
C ALA A 103 -6.90 -4.39 -14.46
N HIS A 104 -5.80 -3.96 -13.84
CA HIS A 104 -4.93 -2.90 -14.32
C HIS A 104 -3.48 -3.36 -14.50
N ALA A 105 -3.27 -4.63 -14.89
CA ALA A 105 -1.95 -5.27 -14.99
C ALA A 105 -0.92 -4.45 -15.78
N GLU A 106 -1.31 -3.83 -16.91
CA GLU A 106 -0.44 -2.98 -17.73
C GLU A 106 0.19 -1.81 -16.96
N ARG A 107 -0.48 -1.30 -15.92
CA ARG A 107 0.01 -0.22 -15.07
C ARG A 107 0.59 -0.72 -13.75
N SER A 108 -0.02 -1.76 -13.18
CA SER A 108 0.35 -2.30 -11.88
C SER A 108 1.66 -3.08 -11.92
N ARG A 109 1.97 -3.81 -12.99
CA ARG A 109 3.23 -4.57 -13.07
C ARG A 109 4.46 -3.68 -13.15
N PRO A 110 4.54 -2.66 -14.03
CA PRO A 110 5.68 -1.73 -14.02
C PRO A 110 5.87 -1.04 -12.67
N LEU A 111 4.76 -0.74 -11.97
CA LEU A 111 4.82 -0.19 -10.62
C LEU A 111 5.45 -1.18 -9.62
N GLN A 112 5.07 -2.47 -9.65
CA GLN A 112 5.69 -3.46 -8.76
C GLN A 112 7.19 -3.63 -9.03
N LEU A 113 7.59 -3.67 -10.31
CA LEU A 113 9.01 -3.74 -10.68
C LEU A 113 9.77 -2.48 -10.22
N MET A 114 9.18 -1.30 -10.40
CA MET A 114 9.74 -0.03 -9.91
C MET A 114 9.93 -0.04 -8.39
N LEU A 115 8.92 -0.49 -7.63
CA LEU A 115 9.01 -0.56 -6.16
C LEU A 115 10.15 -1.50 -5.72
N ARG A 116 10.32 -2.63 -6.42
CA ARG A 116 11.37 -3.62 -6.14
C ARG A 116 12.78 -3.11 -6.48
N ASP A 117 12.94 -2.54 -7.67
CA ASP A 117 14.26 -2.27 -8.25
C ASP A 117 14.86 -0.94 -7.80
N GLU A 118 14.03 0.05 -7.47
CA GLU A 118 14.48 1.42 -7.24
C GLU A 118 15.06 1.63 -5.83
N PRO A 119 16.38 1.89 -5.68
CA PRO A 119 17.00 2.03 -4.37
C PRO A 119 16.43 3.18 -3.53
N SER A 120 16.02 4.29 -4.18
CA SER A 120 15.44 5.45 -3.48
C SER A 120 14.09 5.13 -2.80
N LEU A 121 13.39 4.08 -3.25
CA LEU A 121 12.10 3.64 -2.68
C LEU A 121 12.22 2.65 -1.52
N ARG A 122 13.42 2.17 -1.18
CA ARG A 122 13.61 1.22 -0.05
C ARG A 122 13.13 1.78 1.28
N GLY A 123 13.39 3.07 1.53
CA GLY A 123 12.90 3.76 2.72
C GLY A 123 11.37 3.89 2.72
N VAL A 124 10.77 4.17 1.56
CA VAL A 124 9.31 4.20 1.37
C VAL A 124 8.67 2.86 1.67
N LEU A 125 9.23 1.76 1.16
CA LEU A 125 8.71 0.41 1.40
C LEU A 125 8.83 -0.02 2.86
N THR A 126 9.92 0.37 3.54
CA THR A 126 10.11 0.12 4.96
C THR A 126 9.05 0.85 5.79
N GLU A 127 8.81 2.13 5.49
CA GLU A 127 7.78 2.92 6.17
C GLU A 127 6.38 2.39 5.87
N ARG A 128 6.07 2.07 4.60
CA ARG A 128 4.80 1.40 4.23
C ARG A 128 4.58 0.15 5.08
N HIS A 129 5.56 -0.75 5.14
CA HIS A 129 5.44 -1.99 5.90
C HIS A 129 5.14 -1.71 7.38
N ARG A 130 5.86 -0.76 7.98
CA ARG A 130 5.64 -0.32 9.37
C ARG A 130 4.20 0.18 9.58
N ARG A 131 3.70 1.06 8.70
CA ARG A 131 2.35 1.63 8.78
C ARG A 131 1.26 0.59 8.56
N TRP A 132 1.45 -0.34 7.62
CA TRP A 132 0.51 -1.44 7.40
C TRP A 132 0.42 -2.36 8.61
N LEU A 133 1.53 -2.67 9.27
CA LEU A 133 1.51 -3.41 10.54
C LEU A 133 0.71 -2.66 11.62
N GLU A 134 0.89 -1.34 11.75
CA GLU A 134 0.13 -0.54 12.73
C GLU A 134 -1.39 -0.61 12.50
N LEU A 135 -1.82 -0.66 11.23
CA LEU A 135 -3.24 -0.77 10.87
C LEU A 135 -3.79 -2.18 11.09
N LEU A 136 -3.05 -3.21 10.70
CA LEU A 136 -3.59 -4.57 10.59
C LEU A 136 -3.42 -5.39 11.87
N VAL A 137 -2.34 -5.20 12.64
CA VAL A 137 -2.06 -6.00 13.84
C VAL A 137 -3.20 -5.94 14.86
N PRO A 138 -3.81 -4.78 15.17
CA PRO A 138 -4.94 -4.72 16.09
C PRO A 138 -6.15 -5.53 15.62
N LEU A 139 -6.42 -5.55 14.31
CA LEU A 139 -7.54 -6.31 13.71
C LEU A 139 -7.28 -7.82 13.73
N VAL A 140 -6.02 -8.22 13.55
CA VAL A 140 -5.61 -9.63 13.66
C VAL A 140 -5.64 -10.09 15.12
N GLU A 141 -5.22 -9.24 16.07
CA GLU A 141 -5.21 -9.56 17.50
C GLU A 141 -6.61 -9.85 18.04
N GLN A 142 -7.64 -9.14 17.55
CA GLN A 142 -9.05 -9.38 17.90
C GLN A 142 -9.55 -10.79 17.54
N ARG A 143 -8.94 -11.42 16.52
CA ARG A 143 -9.29 -12.77 16.03
C ARG A 143 -8.52 -13.88 16.73
N LEU A 144 -7.59 -13.54 17.62
CA LEU A 144 -6.80 -14.53 18.34
C LEU A 144 -7.43 -14.83 19.70
N PRO A 145 -7.39 -16.10 20.15
CA PRO A 145 -7.86 -16.43 21.49
C PRO A 145 -7.02 -15.69 22.54
N ALA A 146 -7.72 -15.02 23.46
CA ALA A 146 -7.11 -14.31 24.57
C ALA A 146 -6.24 -15.28 25.38
N ARG A 147 -5.00 -14.88 25.69
CA ARG A 147 -4.15 -15.64 26.61
C ARG A 147 -4.25 -15.05 28.00
N SER A 148 -4.78 -15.83 28.93
CA SER A 148 -4.80 -15.48 30.35
C SER A 148 -3.39 -15.12 30.84
N GLY A 149 -3.25 -13.97 31.49
CA GLY A 149 -1.99 -13.55 32.14
C GLY A 149 -0.98 -12.78 31.27
N ARG A 150 -1.27 -12.48 30.00
CA ARG A 150 -0.37 -11.68 29.16
C ARG A 150 -0.56 -10.17 29.41
N ARG A 151 0.54 -9.44 29.64
CA ARG A 151 0.59 -7.97 29.52
C ARG A 151 1.48 -7.62 28.32
N GLY A 152 0.97 -6.82 27.38
CA GLY A 152 1.72 -6.34 26.20
C GLY A 152 1.32 -7.00 24.86
N PRO A 153 1.82 -6.47 23.73
CA PRO A 153 1.33 -6.76 22.38
C PRO A 153 1.41 -8.24 22.01
N ASP A 154 0.40 -8.84 21.34
CA ASP A 154 0.48 -10.23 20.89
C ASP A 154 1.42 -10.43 19.69
N ALA A 155 2.61 -11.00 19.97
CA ALA A 155 3.60 -11.36 18.96
C ALA A 155 3.05 -12.29 17.85
N ARG A 156 2.01 -13.08 18.14
CA ARG A 156 1.35 -13.93 17.12
C ARG A 156 0.63 -13.09 16.08
N ALA A 157 -0.08 -12.05 16.49
CA ALA A 157 -0.80 -11.16 15.58
C ALA A 157 0.18 -10.45 14.64
N ARG A 158 1.29 -9.95 15.21
CA ARG A 158 2.37 -9.34 14.41
C ARG A 158 3.02 -10.35 13.47
N ALA A 159 3.35 -11.56 13.93
CA ALA A 159 3.95 -12.59 13.09
C ALA A 159 3.05 -12.99 11.92
N LEU A 160 1.77 -13.28 12.18
CA LEU A 160 0.79 -13.59 11.13
C LEU A 160 0.67 -12.44 10.13
N THR A 161 0.56 -11.21 10.59
CA THR A 161 0.46 -10.04 9.70
C THR A 161 1.73 -9.89 8.86
N SER A 162 2.91 -9.95 9.48
CA SER A 162 4.19 -9.85 8.76
C SER A 162 4.37 -10.96 7.72
N CYS A 163 4.01 -12.21 8.05
CA CYS A 163 4.07 -13.33 7.11
C CYS A 163 3.09 -13.14 5.94
N ALA A 164 1.85 -12.72 6.20
CA ALA A 164 0.86 -12.48 5.14
C ALA A 164 1.29 -11.35 4.19
N LEU A 165 1.86 -10.27 4.74
CA LEU A 165 2.39 -9.17 3.93
C LEU A 165 3.62 -9.58 3.09
N ALA A 166 4.46 -10.48 3.62
CA ALA A 166 5.56 -11.06 2.86
C ALA A 166 5.03 -11.93 1.72
N CYS A 167 4.04 -12.81 1.97
CA CYS A 167 3.41 -13.63 0.92
C CYS A 167 2.84 -12.77 -0.21
N LEU A 168 2.17 -11.66 0.14
CA LEU A 168 1.66 -10.70 -0.84
C LEU A 168 2.78 -10.08 -1.68
N GLN A 169 3.87 -9.64 -1.04
CA GLN A 169 4.99 -9.04 -1.74
C GLN A 169 5.64 -10.04 -2.72
N GLU A 170 5.94 -11.27 -2.29
CA GLU A 170 6.53 -12.29 -3.15
C GLU A 170 5.62 -12.63 -4.34
N ALA A 171 4.31 -12.77 -4.10
CA ALA A 171 3.34 -13.02 -5.16
C ALA A 171 3.27 -11.85 -6.17
N GLN A 172 3.35 -10.60 -5.70
CA GLN A 172 3.37 -9.40 -6.55
C GLN A 172 4.64 -9.33 -7.40
N GLU A 173 5.79 -9.64 -6.83
CA GLU A 173 7.08 -9.64 -7.54
C GLU A 173 7.08 -10.71 -8.64
N LEU A 174 6.73 -11.96 -8.31
CA LEU A 174 6.63 -13.05 -9.28
C LEU A 174 5.61 -12.75 -10.40
N TRP A 175 4.45 -12.21 -10.03
CA TRP A 175 3.41 -11.84 -10.99
C TRP A 175 3.86 -10.72 -11.94
N ALA A 176 4.65 -9.77 -11.45
CA ALA A 176 5.12 -8.64 -12.24
C ALA A 176 6.19 -9.04 -13.27
N GLU A 177 6.97 -10.08 -13.00
CA GLU A 177 7.99 -10.62 -13.91
C GLU A 177 7.44 -11.50 -15.03
N HIS A 178 6.26 -12.12 -14.83
CA HIS A 178 5.77 -13.18 -15.71
C HIS A 178 4.49 -12.78 -16.46
N ASP A 179 4.61 -12.57 -17.77
CA ASP A 179 3.45 -12.35 -18.63
C ASP A 179 2.48 -13.54 -18.64
N GLY A 180 1.19 -13.25 -18.46
CA GLY A 180 0.13 -14.26 -18.35
C GLY A 180 -0.05 -14.90 -16.98
N ALA A 181 0.82 -14.62 -16.00
CA ALA A 181 0.60 -15.05 -14.62
C ALA A 181 -0.59 -14.33 -13.97
N ARG A 182 -1.27 -15.02 -13.05
CA ARG A 182 -2.33 -14.46 -12.21
C ARG A 182 -1.83 -14.30 -10.77
N LEU A 183 -2.03 -13.12 -10.20
CA LEU A 183 -1.59 -12.75 -8.86
C LEU A 183 -2.35 -13.54 -7.78
N GLY A 184 -3.66 -13.74 -7.95
CA GLY A 184 -4.47 -14.46 -6.96
C GLY A 184 -3.94 -15.87 -6.64
N PRO A 185 -3.73 -16.74 -7.65
CA PRO A 185 -3.15 -18.06 -7.45
C PRO A 185 -1.73 -18.06 -6.87
N LEU A 186 -0.88 -17.11 -7.26
CA LEU A 186 0.47 -16.97 -6.69
C LEU A 186 0.42 -16.59 -5.20
N LEU A 187 -0.54 -15.75 -4.83
CA LEU A 187 -0.78 -15.39 -3.43
C LEU A 187 -1.30 -16.58 -2.62
N ASP A 188 -2.21 -17.39 -3.19
CA ASP A 188 -2.68 -18.63 -2.57
C ASP A 188 -1.50 -19.57 -2.31
N GLU A 189 -0.66 -19.83 -3.32
CA GLU A 189 0.53 -20.67 -3.20
C GLU A 189 1.49 -20.18 -2.11
N ALA A 190 1.80 -18.88 -2.09
CA ALA A 190 2.69 -18.30 -1.09
C ALA A 190 2.12 -18.42 0.33
N MET A 191 0.82 -18.17 0.52
CA MET A 191 0.19 -18.25 1.84
C MET A 191 0.01 -19.70 2.32
N ASP A 192 -0.24 -20.64 1.42
CA ASP A 192 -0.34 -22.08 1.74
C ASP A 192 1.03 -22.65 2.15
N ALA A 193 2.12 -22.20 1.54
CA ALA A 193 3.48 -22.60 1.91
C ALA A 193 3.85 -22.25 3.37
N VAL A 194 3.32 -21.14 3.89
CA VAL A 194 3.51 -20.74 5.31
C VAL A 194 2.60 -21.51 6.25
N ALA A 195 1.39 -21.88 5.79
CA ALA A 195 0.41 -22.61 6.58
C ALA A 195 0.66 -24.13 6.66
N THR A 196 1.60 -24.63 5.86
CA THR A 196 1.95 -26.06 5.81
C THR A 196 2.67 -26.46 7.12
N PRO A 197 2.23 -27.54 7.81
CA PRO A 197 2.84 -28.01 9.06
C PRO A 197 4.23 -28.65 8.89
#